data_AF-A0A813KHR2-F1
#
_entry.id   AF-A0A813KHR2-F1
#
_cell.length_a   1.000
_cell.length_b   1.000
_cell.length_c   1.000
_cell.angle_alpha   90.00
_cell.angle_beta   90.00
_cell.angle_gamma   90.00
#
_symmetry.space_group_name_H-M   'P 1'
#
loop_
_entity.id
_entity.type
_entity.pdbx_description
1 polymer ?
#
loop_
_entity_poly.entity_id
_entity_poly.type
_entity_poly.pdbx_seq_one_letter_code
_entity_poly.pdbx_strand_id
1 'polypeptide(L)'
;MQLAFTIAAAVLVGAVLVAVFDPWRWGEGPEAVALGNRLFGTLQVGAICGTVIGLQYGVAGMDSLTRVGKRLNLQRKVQHVASGVIILFLFHVLPLQTSQLALGASVVAFALVQLARHLSTEMDEQFLALFGPMLKEEERQGIRPPAAVHFLTGCFLCSVTFPRQLAVLGMMTSTFADPLAAVGGLCLGGPQLFGRSNKTLSGSATCCLAGG
;
A
#
# COMPACT_ATOMS: atom_id res chain seq x y z
N MET A 1 -1.10 -2.79 -22.32
CA MET A 1 -2.06 -1.67 -22.32
C MET A 1 -3.24 -1.94 -21.40
N GLN A 2 -3.81 -3.14 -21.40
CA GLN A 2 -4.94 -3.50 -20.54
C GLN A 2 -4.67 -3.24 -19.05
N LEU A 3 -3.46 -3.51 -18.51
CA LEU A 3 -3.18 -3.32 -17.08
C LEU A 3 -3.28 -1.86 -16.66
N ALA A 4 -2.78 -0.94 -17.50
CA ALA A 4 -2.90 0.49 -17.25
C ALA A 4 -4.37 0.93 -17.26
N PHE A 5 -5.20 0.35 -18.14
CA PHE A 5 -6.65 0.60 -18.13
C PHE A 5 -7.34 0.04 -16.89
N THR A 6 -6.95 -1.14 -16.41
CA THR A 6 -7.52 -1.74 -15.19
C THR A 6 -7.12 -0.95 -13.95
N ILE A 7 -5.85 -0.50 -13.86
CA ILE A 7 -5.38 0.38 -12.77
C ILE A 7 -6.11 1.72 -12.84
N ALA A 8 -6.19 2.35 -14.01
CA ALA A 8 -6.91 3.61 -14.20
C ALA A 8 -8.40 3.47 -13.85
N ALA A 9 -9.06 2.38 -14.28
CA ALA A 9 -10.45 2.10 -13.95
C ALA A 9 -10.65 1.88 -12.45
N ALA A 10 -9.74 1.15 -11.79
CA ALA A 10 -9.82 0.89 -10.36
C ALA A 10 -9.59 2.17 -9.52
N VAL A 11 -8.68 3.04 -9.96
CA VAL A 11 -8.48 4.38 -9.40
C VAL A 11 -9.71 5.26 -9.61
N LEU A 12 -10.32 5.20 -10.79
CA LEU A 12 -11.50 5.98 -11.13
C LEU A 12 -12.70 5.53 -10.30
N VAL A 13 -12.89 4.23 -10.12
CA VAL A 13 -13.88 3.66 -9.19
C VAL A 13 -13.61 4.13 -7.76
N GLY A 14 -12.35 4.12 -7.30
CA GLY A 14 -12.02 4.62 -5.97
C GLY A 14 -12.29 6.12 -5.80
N ALA A 15 -11.97 6.93 -6.80
CA ALA A 15 -12.27 8.36 -6.82
C ALA A 15 -13.78 8.64 -6.83
N VAL A 16 -14.55 7.85 -7.59
CA VAL A 16 -16.02 7.91 -7.62
C VAL A 16 -16.60 7.49 -6.26
N LEU A 17 -16.10 6.42 -5.64
CA LEU A 17 -16.56 6.00 -4.32
C LEU A 17 -16.32 7.07 -3.26
N VAL A 18 -15.15 7.72 -3.26
CA VAL A 18 -14.91 8.85 -2.34
C VAL A 18 -15.84 10.03 -2.65
N ALA A 19 -16.06 10.35 -3.93
CA ALA A 19 -16.96 11.42 -4.33
C ALA A 19 -18.43 11.18 -3.95
N VAL A 20 -18.86 9.91 -3.95
CA VAL A 20 -20.24 9.49 -3.62
C VAL A 20 -20.45 9.37 -2.12
N PHE A 21 -19.45 8.88 -1.38
CA PHE A 21 -19.61 8.51 0.03
C PHE A 21 -19.00 9.48 1.04
N ASP A 22 -18.31 10.56 0.65
CA ASP A 22 -17.82 11.57 1.60
C ASP A 22 -19.03 12.28 2.30
N PRO A 23 -19.33 11.97 3.57
CA PRO A 23 -20.52 12.47 4.25
C PRO A 23 -20.31 13.90 4.80
N TRP A 24 -19.10 14.45 4.77
CA TRP A 24 -18.80 15.70 5.49
C TRP A 24 -19.02 16.99 4.68
N ARG A 25 -19.60 16.88 3.47
CA ARG A 25 -19.96 18.05 2.66
C ARG A 25 -21.45 18.20 2.37
N TRP A 26 -22.31 17.41 3.01
CA TRP A 26 -23.76 17.60 2.98
C TRP A 26 -24.21 18.74 3.92
N GLY A 27 -23.49 19.86 3.86
CA GLY A 27 -23.95 21.11 4.44
C GLY A 27 -24.97 21.75 3.50
N GLU A 28 -26.14 22.08 4.03
CA GLU A 28 -27.18 22.83 3.35
C GLU A 28 -26.59 24.14 2.78
N GLY A 29 -26.37 24.16 1.47
CA GLY A 29 -25.80 25.28 0.75
C GLY A 29 -26.18 25.18 -0.72
N PRO A 30 -26.23 26.32 -1.45
CA PRO A 30 -26.65 26.36 -2.84
C PRO A 30 -25.86 25.33 -3.67
N GLU A 31 -26.55 24.62 -4.57
CA GLU A 31 -26.05 23.44 -5.29
C GLU A 31 -24.66 23.63 -5.94
N ALA A 32 -24.32 24.87 -6.32
CA ALA A 32 -23.02 25.24 -6.86
C ALA A 32 -21.85 25.08 -5.86
N VAL A 33 -22.05 25.38 -4.57
CA VAL A 33 -21.05 25.21 -3.52
C VAL A 33 -20.83 23.73 -3.24
N ALA A 34 -21.91 22.93 -3.25
CA ALA A 34 -21.83 21.47 -3.11
C ALA A 34 -21.10 20.82 -4.29
N LEU A 35 -21.34 21.26 -5.53
CA LEU A 35 -20.66 20.75 -6.72
C LEU A 35 -19.16 21.11 -6.75
N GLY A 36 -18.81 22.37 -6.48
CA GLY A 36 -17.40 22.80 -6.40
C GLY A 36 -16.64 22.03 -5.31
N ASN A 37 -17.33 21.73 -4.23
CA ASN A 37 -16.81 20.90 -3.17
C ASN A 37 -16.59 19.43 -3.56
N ARG A 38 -17.50 18.83 -4.34
CA ARG A 38 -17.34 17.47 -4.87
C ARG A 38 -16.14 17.39 -5.81
N LEU A 39 -16.02 18.32 -6.75
CA LEU A 39 -14.92 18.37 -7.71
C LEU A 39 -13.56 18.50 -7.01
N PHE A 40 -13.47 19.34 -5.98
CA PHE A 40 -12.22 19.49 -5.21
C PHE A 40 -11.82 18.20 -4.49
N GLY A 41 -12.76 17.50 -3.85
CA GLY A 41 -12.49 16.22 -3.18
C GLY A 41 -12.06 15.13 -4.16
N THR A 42 -12.75 15.01 -5.30
CA THR A 42 -12.39 14.04 -6.35
C THR A 42 -11.01 14.33 -6.94
N LEU A 43 -10.67 15.60 -7.17
CA LEU A 43 -9.35 16.01 -7.67
C LEU A 43 -8.24 15.70 -6.65
N GLN A 44 -8.48 15.94 -5.36
CA GLN A 44 -7.52 15.59 -4.31
C GLN A 44 -7.27 14.08 -4.25
N VAL A 45 -8.32 13.27 -4.24
CA VAL A 45 -8.20 11.80 -4.25
C VAL A 45 -7.49 11.31 -5.51
N GLY A 46 -7.83 11.86 -6.68
CA GLY A 46 -7.16 11.53 -7.94
C GLY A 46 -5.67 11.88 -7.94
N ALA A 47 -5.29 13.06 -7.44
CA ALA A 47 -3.90 13.49 -7.32
C ALA A 47 -3.10 12.60 -6.35
N ILE A 48 -3.73 12.17 -5.26
CA ILE A 48 -3.15 11.26 -4.28
C ILE A 48 -2.91 9.89 -4.89
N CYS A 49 -3.93 9.29 -5.52
CA CYS A 49 -3.81 8.00 -6.19
C CYS A 49 -2.76 8.06 -7.30
N GLY A 50 -2.74 9.14 -8.10
CA GLY A 50 -1.74 9.38 -9.14
C GLY A 50 -0.31 9.47 -8.58
N THR A 51 -0.12 10.13 -7.44
CA THR A 51 1.19 10.25 -6.78
C THR A 51 1.67 8.90 -6.24
N VAL A 52 0.79 8.15 -5.58
CA VAL A 52 1.10 6.79 -5.08
C VAL A 52 1.46 5.86 -6.24
N ILE A 53 0.68 5.88 -7.33
CA ILE A 53 0.93 5.03 -8.50
C ILE A 53 2.21 5.47 -9.21
N GLY A 54 2.43 6.77 -9.40
CA GLY A 54 3.65 7.32 -10.00
C GLY A 54 4.90 6.92 -9.21
N LEU A 55 4.83 6.99 -7.87
CA LEU A 55 5.89 6.47 -7.00
C LEU A 55 6.09 4.97 -7.22
N GLN A 56 5.02 4.18 -7.31
CA GLN A 56 5.12 2.74 -7.51
C GLN A 56 5.78 2.37 -8.84
N TYR A 57 5.46 3.08 -9.92
CA TYR A 57 6.10 2.93 -11.22
C TYR A 57 7.57 3.36 -11.19
N GLY A 58 7.88 4.47 -10.51
CA GLY A 58 9.26 4.95 -10.35
C GLY A 58 10.15 3.96 -9.60
N VAL A 59 9.66 3.40 -8.49
CA VAL A 59 10.38 2.38 -7.71
C VAL A 59 10.49 1.06 -8.48
N ALA A 60 9.47 0.69 -9.27
CA ALA A 60 9.53 -0.50 -10.13
C ALA A 60 10.64 -0.41 -11.18
N GLY A 61 10.92 0.79 -11.71
CA GLY A 61 11.96 1.05 -12.72
C GLY A 61 13.39 1.22 -12.18
N MET A 62 13.61 1.16 -10.86
CA MET A 62 14.95 1.26 -10.28
C MET A 62 15.73 -0.06 -10.42
N ASP A 63 16.38 -0.29 -11.57
CA ASP A 63 17.17 -1.50 -11.85
C ASP A 63 18.53 -1.58 -11.14
N SER A 64 18.95 -0.55 -10.41
CA SER A 64 20.32 -0.45 -9.87
C SER A 64 20.36 -0.51 -8.35
N LEU A 65 20.28 -1.71 -7.75
CA LEU A 65 20.68 -1.90 -6.36
C LEU A 65 21.68 -3.05 -6.23
N THR A 66 22.74 -2.76 -5.46
CA THR A 66 23.95 -3.57 -5.23
C THR A 66 23.64 -5.03 -4.83
N ARG A 67 24.64 -5.91 -4.87
CA ARG A 67 24.52 -7.35 -4.51
C ARG A 67 23.91 -7.58 -3.11
N VAL A 68 24.08 -6.62 -2.19
CA VAL A 68 23.46 -6.57 -0.86
C VAL A 68 21.98 -6.17 -0.92
N GLY A 69 21.61 -5.21 -1.79
CA GLY A 69 20.23 -4.82 -2.06
C GLY A 69 19.35 -5.95 -2.61
N LYS A 70 19.91 -6.83 -3.46
CA LYS A 70 19.22 -8.05 -3.93
C LYS A 70 18.94 -9.04 -2.79
N ARG A 71 19.89 -9.25 -1.86
CA ARG A 71 19.68 -10.14 -0.69
C ARG A 71 18.64 -9.58 0.29
N LEU A 72 18.53 -8.26 0.38
CA LEU A 72 17.61 -7.55 1.26
C LEU A 72 16.20 -7.37 0.71
N ASN A 73 15.95 -7.71 -0.57
CA ASN A 73 14.75 -7.29 -1.31
C ASN A 73 14.51 -5.78 -1.13
N LEU A 74 15.58 -4.98 -1.30
CA LEU A 74 15.59 -3.56 -0.93
C LEU A 74 14.52 -2.77 -1.69
N GLN A 75 14.31 -3.04 -2.98
CA GLN A 75 13.26 -2.42 -3.79
C GLN A 75 11.87 -2.58 -3.16
N ARG A 76 11.52 -3.80 -2.72
CA ARG A 76 10.26 -4.10 -2.02
C ARG A 76 10.13 -3.36 -0.70
N LYS A 77 11.23 -3.22 0.05
CA LYS A 77 11.22 -2.50 1.34
C LYS A 77 11.11 -0.99 1.15
N VAL A 78 11.80 -0.43 0.16
CA VAL A 78 11.67 0.99 -0.21
C VAL A 78 10.23 1.27 -0.63
N GLN A 79 9.65 0.42 -1.48
CA GLN A 79 8.24 0.52 -1.86
C GLN A 79 7.31 0.49 -0.64
N HIS A 80 7.53 -0.44 0.28
CA HIS A 80 6.73 -0.59 1.50
C HIS A 80 6.79 0.66 2.39
N VAL A 81 8.00 1.13 2.70
CA VAL A 81 8.20 2.32 3.54
C VAL A 81 7.64 3.56 2.86
N ALA A 82 7.94 3.77 1.58
CA ALA A 82 7.49 4.94 0.85
C ALA A 82 5.95 4.98 0.75
N SER A 83 5.32 3.84 0.47
CA SER A 83 3.85 3.72 0.47
C SER A 83 3.26 3.98 1.86
N GLY A 84 3.86 3.42 2.91
CA GLY A 84 3.40 3.63 4.29
C GLY A 84 3.54 5.09 4.75
N VAL A 85 4.65 5.75 4.43
CA VAL A 85 4.86 7.18 4.72
C VAL A 85 3.81 8.04 4.01
N ILE A 86 3.53 7.77 2.74
CA ILE A 86 2.47 8.47 2.01
C ILE A 86 1.11 8.24 2.67
N ILE A 87 0.75 6.99 2.99
CA ILE A 87 -0.51 6.68 3.68
C ILE A 87 -0.63 7.44 5.01
N LEU A 88 0.44 7.44 5.82
CA LEU A 88 0.47 8.17 7.10
C LEU A 88 0.32 9.67 6.92
N PHE A 89 1.02 10.26 5.96
CA PHE A 89 0.90 11.68 5.62
C PHE A 89 -0.54 12.03 5.24
N LEU A 90 -1.14 11.23 4.34
CA LEU A 90 -2.53 11.43 3.89
C LEU A 90 -3.52 11.28 5.04
N PHE A 91 -3.34 10.27 5.88
CA PHE A 91 -4.17 10.05 7.07
C PHE A 91 -4.05 11.19 8.11
N HIS A 92 -2.92 11.89 8.10
CA HIS A 92 -2.69 13.07 8.94
C HIS A 92 -3.40 14.32 8.41
N VAL A 93 -3.34 14.57 7.10
CA VAL A 93 -3.86 15.80 6.48
C VAL A 93 -5.31 15.72 6.04
N LEU A 94 -5.83 14.52 5.75
CA LEU A 94 -7.22 14.33 5.32
C LEU A 94 -8.16 14.05 6.50
N PRO A 95 -9.47 14.31 6.33
CA PRO A 95 -10.48 13.82 7.26
C PRO A 95 -10.43 12.30 7.41
N LEU A 96 -10.75 11.80 8.60
CA LEU A 96 -10.71 10.37 8.92
C LEU A 96 -11.59 9.56 7.95
N GLN A 97 -12.80 10.02 7.69
CA GLN A 97 -13.75 9.36 6.80
C GLN A 97 -13.23 9.28 5.36
N THR A 98 -12.72 10.40 4.82
CA THR A 98 -12.10 10.44 3.49
C THR A 98 -10.91 9.49 3.40
N SER A 99 -10.09 9.42 4.46
CA SER A 99 -8.94 8.51 4.53
C SER A 99 -9.36 7.04 4.54
N GLN A 100 -10.37 6.70 5.34
CA GLN A 100 -10.95 5.35 5.42
C GLN A 100 -11.56 4.93 4.07
N LEU A 101 -12.30 5.83 3.42
CA LEU A 101 -12.89 5.60 2.10
C LEU A 101 -11.81 5.39 1.05
N ALA A 102 -10.78 6.24 1.02
CA ALA A 102 -9.67 6.10 0.08
C ALA A 102 -8.88 4.79 0.29
N LEU A 103 -8.62 4.42 1.55
CA LEU A 103 -7.96 3.14 1.88
C LEU A 103 -8.82 1.94 1.48
N GLY A 104 -10.11 1.93 1.84
CA GLY A 104 -11.04 0.86 1.50
C GLY A 104 -11.21 0.70 -0.01
N ALA A 105 -11.37 1.83 -0.73
CA ALA A 105 -11.41 1.85 -2.18
C ALA A 105 -10.13 1.28 -2.80
N SER A 106 -8.97 1.62 -2.25
CA SER A 106 -7.68 1.10 -2.72
C SER A 106 -7.57 -0.42 -2.47
N VAL A 107 -8.05 -0.93 -1.34
CA VAL A 107 -8.10 -2.39 -1.07
C VAL A 107 -8.95 -3.10 -2.12
N VAL A 108 -10.16 -2.59 -2.39
CA VAL A 108 -11.06 -3.15 -3.40
C VAL A 108 -10.43 -3.10 -4.78
N ALA A 109 -9.84 -1.97 -5.17
CA ALA A 109 -9.13 -1.80 -6.43
C ALA A 109 -8.03 -2.86 -6.62
N PHE A 110 -7.18 -3.05 -5.61
CA PHE A 110 -6.12 -4.06 -5.65
C PHE A 110 -6.68 -5.48 -5.68
N ALA A 111 -7.76 -5.77 -4.95
CA ALA A 111 -8.42 -7.07 -5.00
C ALA A 111 -8.99 -7.37 -6.39
N LEU A 112 -9.58 -6.37 -7.06
CA LEU A 112 -10.07 -6.51 -8.44
C LEU A 112 -8.94 -6.75 -9.44
N VAL A 113 -7.81 -6.03 -9.30
CA VAL A 113 -6.61 -6.29 -10.13
C VAL A 113 -6.11 -7.73 -9.92
N GLN A 114 -6.08 -8.20 -8.67
CA GLN A 114 -5.70 -9.58 -8.36
C GLN A 114 -6.67 -10.60 -8.94
N LEU A 115 -7.98 -10.33 -8.90
CA LEU A 115 -8.97 -11.20 -9.53
C LEU A 115 -8.80 -11.22 -11.06
N ALA A 116 -8.63 -10.05 -11.69
CA ALA A 116 -8.41 -9.94 -13.13
C ALA A 116 -7.14 -10.69 -13.58
N ARG A 117 -6.08 -10.62 -12.77
CA ARG A 117 -4.84 -11.36 -12.95
C ARG A 117 -5.06 -12.88 -12.95
N HIS A 118 -5.95 -13.39 -12.11
CA HIS A 118 -6.29 -14.83 -12.10
C HIS A 118 -7.18 -15.27 -13.26
N LEU A 119 -7.91 -14.32 -13.88
CA LEU A 119 -8.87 -14.61 -14.94
C LEU A 119 -8.30 -14.46 -16.36
N SER A 120 -7.21 -13.72 -16.54
CA SER A 120 -6.57 -13.49 -17.86
C SER A 120 -5.06 -13.64 -17.78
N THR A 121 -4.52 -14.51 -18.64
CA THR A 121 -3.09 -14.73 -18.82
C THR A 121 -2.38 -13.47 -19.30
N GLU A 122 -3.02 -12.67 -20.15
CA GLU A 122 -2.48 -11.40 -20.65
C GLU A 122 -2.37 -10.35 -19.53
N MET A 123 -3.33 -10.33 -18.59
CA MET A 123 -3.27 -9.49 -17.40
C MET A 123 -2.13 -9.92 -16.47
N ASP A 124 -1.95 -11.23 -16.28
CA ASP A 124 -0.87 -11.77 -15.46
C ASP A 124 0.50 -11.46 -16.05
N GLU A 125 0.70 -11.68 -17.35
CA GLU A 125 1.95 -11.34 -18.04
C GLU A 125 2.28 -9.86 -17.93
N GLN A 126 1.30 -8.97 -18.13
CA GLN A 126 1.50 -7.52 -17.98
C GLN A 126 1.83 -7.13 -16.53
N PHE A 127 1.16 -7.76 -15.56
CA PHE A 127 1.41 -7.53 -14.14
C PHE A 127 2.81 -8.00 -13.74
N LEU A 128 3.23 -9.18 -14.19
CA LEU A 128 4.55 -9.75 -13.93
C LEU A 128 5.66 -8.97 -14.65
N ALA A 129 5.41 -8.46 -15.86
CA ALA A 129 6.37 -7.60 -16.56
C ALA A 129 6.68 -6.32 -15.75
N LEU A 130 5.69 -5.78 -15.04
CA LEU A 130 5.84 -4.53 -14.28
C LEU A 130 6.27 -4.75 -12.82
N PHE A 131 5.62 -5.67 -12.11
CA PHE A 131 5.80 -5.89 -10.68
C PHE A 131 6.61 -7.16 -10.36
N GLY A 132 6.84 -8.04 -11.34
CA GLY A 132 7.60 -9.27 -11.21
C GLY A 132 8.91 -9.13 -10.43
N PRO A 133 9.78 -8.15 -10.75
CA PRO A 133 11.04 -7.95 -10.03
C PRO A 133 10.89 -7.78 -8.51
N MET A 134 9.77 -7.24 -8.03
CA MET A 134 9.50 -7.01 -6.61
C MET A 134 8.81 -8.18 -5.88
N LEU A 135 8.17 -9.08 -6.64
CA LEU A 135 7.38 -10.18 -6.10
C LEU A 135 8.27 -11.37 -5.72
N LYS A 136 7.92 -12.02 -4.61
CA LYS A 136 8.46 -13.34 -4.25
C LYS A 136 7.98 -14.41 -5.22
N GLU A 137 8.69 -15.53 -5.27
CA GLU A 137 8.35 -16.64 -6.15
C GLU A 137 6.91 -17.14 -5.94
N GLU A 138 6.46 -17.25 -4.69
CA GLU A 138 5.08 -17.69 -4.41
C GLU A 138 4.02 -16.64 -4.81
N GLU A 139 4.38 -15.35 -4.81
CA GLU A 139 3.53 -14.24 -5.27
C GLU A 139 3.50 -14.14 -6.81
N ARG A 140 4.59 -14.55 -7.48
CA ARG A 140 4.69 -14.63 -8.94
C ARG A 140 3.85 -15.77 -9.50
N GLN A 141 3.88 -16.93 -8.84
CA GLN A 141 3.09 -18.11 -9.23
C GLN A 141 1.59 -17.99 -8.89
N GLY A 142 1.16 -16.88 -8.28
CA GLY A 142 -0.25 -16.66 -7.92
C GLY A 142 -0.73 -17.52 -6.74
N ILE A 143 0.18 -18.21 -6.04
CA ILE A 143 -0.16 -19.04 -4.86
C ILE A 143 -0.63 -18.15 -3.70
N ARG A 144 -0.09 -16.93 -3.60
CA ARG A 144 -0.47 -15.95 -2.58
C ARG A 144 -0.60 -14.54 -3.16
N PRO A 145 -1.51 -13.70 -2.61
CA PRO A 145 -1.58 -12.31 -3.00
C PRO A 145 -0.30 -11.56 -2.61
N PRO A 146 0.11 -10.54 -3.39
CA PRO A 146 1.25 -9.70 -3.07
C PRO A 146 1.16 -9.11 -1.66
N ALA A 147 2.28 -9.02 -0.95
CA ALA A 147 2.28 -8.44 0.39
C ALA A 147 1.76 -7.00 0.46
N ALA A 148 1.84 -6.23 -0.63
CA ALA A 148 1.23 -4.89 -0.71
C ALA A 148 -0.28 -4.91 -0.42
N VAL A 149 -1.00 -5.96 -0.84
CA VAL A 149 -2.43 -6.12 -0.56
C VAL A 149 -2.69 -6.34 0.94
N HIS A 150 -1.84 -7.12 1.59
CA HIS A 150 -1.94 -7.38 3.03
C HIS A 150 -1.61 -6.12 3.84
N PHE A 151 -0.58 -5.37 3.43
CA PHE A 151 -0.21 -4.12 4.06
C PHE A 151 -1.35 -3.09 3.98
N LEU A 152 -1.89 -2.89 2.78
CA LEU A 152 -2.98 -1.94 2.54
C LEU A 152 -4.25 -2.34 3.31
N THR A 153 -4.58 -3.64 3.31
CA THR A 153 -5.69 -4.19 4.12
C THR A 153 -5.45 -3.96 5.61
N GLY A 154 -4.22 -4.15 6.10
CA GLY A 154 -3.83 -3.87 7.48
C GLY A 154 -4.02 -2.40 7.86
N CYS A 155 -3.57 -1.47 7.02
CA CYS A 155 -3.80 -0.04 7.22
C CYS A 155 -5.29 0.31 7.27
N PHE A 156 -6.08 -0.24 6.34
CA PHE A 156 -7.53 -0.04 6.33
C PHE A 156 -8.18 -0.57 7.61
N LEU A 157 -7.86 -1.81 8.01
CA LEU A 157 -8.39 -2.41 9.24
C LEU A 157 -8.02 -1.55 10.46
N CYS A 158 -6.75 -1.16 10.60
CA CYS A 158 -6.33 -0.27 11.68
C CYS A 158 -7.14 1.02 11.71
N SER A 159 -7.41 1.61 10.55
CA SER A 159 -8.17 2.85 10.44
C SER A 159 -9.63 2.74 10.85
N VAL A 160 -10.26 1.56 10.69
CA VAL A 160 -11.68 1.35 11.02
C VAL A 160 -11.89 0.71 12.38
N THR A 161 -10.92 -0.03 12.91
CA THR A 161 -11.04 -0.72 14.21
C THR A 161 -10.57 0.13 15.37
N PHE A 162 -9.58 1.01 15.17
CA PHE A 162 -8.95 1.78 16.25
C PHE A 162 -9.26 3.27 16.17
N PRO A 163 -9.29 3.98 17.31
CA PRO A 163 -9.26 5.43 17.35
C PRO A 163 -8.06 5.97 16.57
N ARG A 164 -8.21 7.15 15.95
CA ARG A 164 -7.23 7.75 15.03
C ARG A 164 -5.79 7.68 15.53
N GLN A 165 -5.55 7.97 16.81
CA GLN A 165 -4.21 7.95 17.41
C GLN A 165 -3.61 6.54 17.42
N LEU A 166 -4.38 5.53 17.85
CA LEU A 166 -3.96 4.13 17.87
C LEU A 166 -3.82 3.56 16.45
N ALA A 167 -4.68 3.98 15.52
CA ALA A 167 -4.56 3.62 14.11
C ALA A 167 -3.25 4.12 13.49
N VAL A 168 -2.87 5.38 13.76
CA VAL A 168 -1.59 5.96 13.31
C VAL A 168 -0.42 5.18 13.89
N LEU A 169 -0.43 4.85 15.18
CA LEU A 169 0.62 4.05 15.80
C LEU A 169 0.73 2.67 15.14
N GLY A 170 -0.38 1.96 14.95
CA GLY A 170 -0.38 0.66 14.27
C GLY A 170 0.16 0.73 12.83
N MET A 171 -0.22 1.77 12.08
CA MET A 171 0.27 2.00 10.72
C MET A 171 1.76 2.37 10.69
N MET A 172 2.24 3.18 11.65
CA MET A 172 3.66 3.51 11.80
C MET A 172 4.49 2.26 12.11
N THR A 173 4.04 1.46 13.07
CA THR A 173 4.70 0.20 13.41
C THR A 173 4.73 -0.73 12.20
N SER A 174 3.62 -0.90 11.47
CA SER A 174 3.60 -1.72 10.26
C SER A 174 4.52 -1.19 9.14
N THR A 175 4.69 0.13 9.04
CA THR A 175 5.53 0.78 8.02
C THR A 175 7.03 0.61 8.30
N PHE A 176 7.46 0.81 9.55
CA PHE A 176 8.87 0.87 9.90
C PHE A 176 9.42 -0.40 10.56
N ALA A 177 8.60 -1.13 11.32
CA ALA A 177 9.09 -2.27 12.08
C ALA A 177 9.51 -3.44 11.16
N ASP A 178 8.80 -3.69 10.06
CA ASP A 178 9.14 -4.74 9.10
C ASP A 178 10.52 -4.53 8.42
N PRO A 179 10.82 -3.34 7.87
CA PRO A 179 12.16 -3.02 7.37
C PRO A 179 13.24 -3.08 8.45
N LEU A 180 12.98 -2.53 9.64
CA LEU A 180 13.94 -2.49 10.75
C LEU A 180 14.24 -3.89 11.29
N ALA A 181 13.24 -4.76 11.41
CA ALA A 181 13.42 -6.16 11.77
C ALA A 181 14.31 -6.90 10.77
N ALA A 182 14.14 -6.61 9.48
CA ALA A 182 14.92 -7.25 8.45
C ALA A 182 16.35 -6.69 8.34
N VAL A 183 16.58 -5.41 8.67
CA VAL A 183 17.92 -4.84 8.82
C VAL A 183 18.60 -5.39 10.06
N GLY A 184 17.92 -5.35 11.22
CA GLY A 184 18.43 -5.89 12.48
C GLY A 184 18.78 -7.37 12.38
N GLY A 185 17.93 -8.17 11.74
CA GLY A 185 18.19 -9.59 11.53
C GLY A 185 19.40 -9.90 10.64
N LEU A 186 19.73 -9.00 9.70
CA LEU A 186 20.90 -9.13 8.83
C LEU A 186 22.18 -8.57 9.47
N CYS A 187 22.09 -7.43 10.16
CA CYS A 187 23.23 -6.76 10.78
C CYS A 187 23.67 -7.46 12.07
N LEU A 188 22.72 -7.89 12.91
CA LEU A 188 22.99 -8.51 14.20
C LEU A 188 23.11 -10.03 14.11
N GLY A 189 22.61 -10.65 13.03
CA GLY A 189 22.61 -12.10 12.86
C GLY A 189 21.88 -12.83 13.99
N GLY A 190 22.21 -14.09 14.26
CA GLY A 190 21.67 -14.83 15.41
C GLY A 190 20.69 -15.94 15.06
N PRO A 191 20.17 -16.65 16.09
CA PRO A 191 19.44 -17.89 15.90
C PRO A 191 18.15 -17.66 15.11
N GLN A 192 17.93 -18.54 14.12
CA GLN A 192 16.70 -18.55 13.34
C GLN A 192 15.55 -19.06 14.21
N LEU A 193 14.44 -18.32 14.24
CA LEU A 193 13.29 -18.65 15.08
C LEU A 193 12.55 -19.91 14.61
N PHE A 194 12.63 -20.22 13.32
CA PHE A 194 12.04 -21.39 12.72
C PHE A 194 13.04 -21.87 11.67
N GLY A 195 13.72 -23.00 11.87
CA GLY A 195 14.93 -23.46 11.15
C GLY A 195 14.88 -23.60 9.62
N ARG A 196 13.88 -23.03 8.94
CA ARG A 196 13.78 -22.82 7.48
C ARG A 196 13.45 -21.38 7.07
N SER A 197 13.36 -20.45 8.02
CA SER A 197 12.93 -19.08 7.80
C SER A 197 14.10 -18.12 8.00
N ASN A 198 14.26 -17.13 7.11
CA ASN A 198 15.20 -16.01 7.28
C ASN A 198 14.79 -15.04 8.41
N LYS A 199 13.94 -15.48 9.35
CA LYS A 199 13.51 -14.73 10.53
C LYS A 199 14.42 -15.07 11.71
N THR A 200 15.16 -14.09 12.19
CA THR A 200 16.08 -14.23 13.32
C THR A 200 15.48 -13.68 14.60
N LEU A 201 15.92 -14.20 15.75
CA LEU A 201 15.57 -13.68 17.07
C LEU A 201 15.93 -12.20 17.22
N SER A 202 17.08 -11.79 16.68
CA SER A 202 17.54 -10.40 16.65
C SER A 202 16.63 -9.49 15.81
N GLY A 203 16.12 -9.98 14.68
CA GLY A 203 15.18 -9.25 13.84
C GLY A 203 13.87 -9.01 14.57
N SER A 204 13.33 -10.03 15.25
CA SER A 204 12.14 -9.90 16.08
C SER A 204 12.36 -8.95 17.26
N ALA A 205 13.52 -9.00 17.93
CA ALA A 205 13.84 -8.06 19.00
C ALA A 205 13.92 -6.60 18.50
N THR A 206 14.51 -6.39 17.32
CA THR A 206 14.56 -5.07 16.68
C THR A 206 13.18 -4.55 16.31
N CYS A 207 12.27 -5.44 15.85
CA CYS A 207 10.87 -5.13 15.61
C CYS A 207 10.17 -4.64 16.88
N CYS A 208 10.30 -5.39 17.98
CA CYS A 208 9.68 -5.04 19.26
C CYS A 208 10.21 -3.72 19.82
N LEU A 209 11.52 -3.46 19.69
CA LEU A 209 12.14 -2.20 20.11
C LEU A 209 11.74 -1.01 19.24
N ALA A 210 11.46 -1.24 17.94
CA ALA A 210 11.04 -0.18 17.04
C ALA A 210 9.53 0.13 17.14
N GLY A 211 8.72 -0.84 17.59
CA GLY A 211 7.26 -0.74 17.64
C GLY A 211 6.65 -0.50 19.02
N GLY A 212 7.42 -0.64 20.10
CA GLY A 212 7.01 -0.37 21.48
C GLY A 212 7.52 0.98 21.97
#